data_AF-A0ABD1DSM6-F1
#
_entry.id   AF-A0ABD1DSM6-F1
#
_cell.length_a   1.000
_cell.length_b   1.000
_cell.length_c   1.000
_cell.angle_alpha   90.00
_cell.angle_beta   90.00
_cell.angle_gamma   90.00
#
_symmetry.space_group_name_H-M   'P 1'
#
loop_
_entity.id
_entity.type
_entity.pdbx_description
1 polymer ?
#
loop_
_entity_poly.entity_id
_entity_poly.type
_entity_poly.pdbx_seq_one_letter_code
_entity_poly.pdbx_strand_id
1 'polypeptide(L)'
;GGLAVGSDSGLGEVTHVYKRKKLIFNCVLNKVDIQTDKNSYFKVQVLEADKDNMYLVFLAWGRIGTTIEGNNRDSGGTVVKAVKLILFMLDT
;
A
#
# COMPACT_ATOMS: atom_id res chain seq x y z
N GLY A 1 12.35 -3.13 -13.77
CA GLY A 1 10.99 -2.54 -13.74
C GLY A 1 10.60 -2.21 -12.32
N GLY A 2 10.33 -0.93 -12.03
CA GLY A 2 9.73 -0.49 -10.76
C GLY A 2 8.28 -0.94 -10.67
N LEU A 3 7.79 -1.25 -9.46
CA LEU A 3 6.34 -1.34 -9.25
C LEU A 3 5.81 0.09 -9.24
N ALA A 4 4.78 0.36 -10.04
CA ALA A 4 4.15 1.67 -10.06
C ALA A 4 3.49 1.97 -8.71
N VAL A 5 3.72 3.17 -8.20
CA VAL A 5 2.93 3.71 -7.08
C VAL A 5 1.49 3.85 -7.57
N GLY A 6 0.50 3.50 -6.75
CA GLY A 6 -0.91 3.66 -7.16
C GLY A 6 -1.17 5.10 -7.62
N SER A 7 -1.80 5.29 -8.79
CA SER A 7 -2.04 6.62 -9.37
C SER A 7 -2.81 7.54 -8.41
N ASP A 8 -3.68 6.96 -7.59
CA ASP A 8 -4.49 7.64 -6.58
C ASP A 8 -3.67 8.14 -5.37
N SER A 9 -2.41 7.72 -5.26
CA SER A 9 -1.47 8.26 -4.29
C SER A 9 -1.01 9.67 -4.63
N GLY A 10 -1.16 10.15 -5.88
CA GLY A 10 -0.60 11.44 -6.31
C GLY A 10 0.91 11.61 -6.05
N LEU A 11 1.65 10.53 -5.75
CA LEU A 11 3.05 10.54 -5.32
C LEU A 11 3.97 9.80 -6.29
N GLY A 12 3.43 9.25 -7.38
CA GLY A 12 4.18 8.41 -8.31
C GLY A 12 5.31 9.12 -9.06
N GLU A 13 5.34 10.46 -9.07
CA GLU A 13 6.42 11.25 -9.70
C GLU A 13 7.56 11.60 -8.74
N VAL A 14 7.34 11.45 -7.43
CA VAL A 14 8.28 11.89 -6.37
C VAL A 14 8.66 10.77 -5.40
N THR A 15 8.06 9.59 -5.57
CA THR A 15 8.30 8.41 -4.74
C THR A 15 8.28 7.15 -5.59
N HIS A 16 8.92 6.10 -5.08
CA HIS A 16 8.83 4.76 -5.63
C HIS A 16 8.50 3.74 -4.53
N VAL A 17 7.98 2.58 -4.93
CA VAL A 17 7.74 1.49 -3.97
C VAL A 17 9.07 1.04 -3.37
N TYR A 18 9.16 1.05 -2.05
CA TYR A 18 10.33 0.65 -1.30
C TYR A 18 10.70 -0.81 -1.59
N LYS A 19 11.99 -1.04 -1.85
CA LYS A 19 12.56 -2.35 -2.12
C LYS A 19 13.77 -2.57 -1.24
N ARG A 20 13.83 -3.74 -0.58
CA ARG A 20 15.01 -4.17 0.18
C ARG A 20 15.48 -5.52 -0.32
N LYS A 21 16.66 -5.56 -0.95
CA LYS A 21 17.19 -6.76 -1.60
C LYS A 21 16.20 -7.31 -2.64
N LYS A 22 15.64 -8.50 -2.40
CA LYS A 22 14.63 -9.16 -3.25
C LYS A 22 13.19 -8.95 -2.76
N LEU A 23 13.01 -8.25 -1.64
CA LEU A 23 11.69 -7.97 -1.07
C LEU A 23 11.15 -6.65 -1.62
N ILE A 24 9.91 -6.68 -2.09
CA ILE A 24 9.19 -5.49 -2.51
C ILE A 24 8.05 -5.27 -1.52
N PHE A 25 7.99 -4.08 -0.94
CA PHE A 25 7.01 -3.76 0.11
C PHE A 25 5.70 -3.23 -0.51
N ASN A 26 5.04 -4.13 -1.21
CA ASN A 26 3.73 -3.92 -1.83
C ASN A 26 2.88 -5.18 -1.59
N CYS A 27 1.77 -5.01 -0.88
CA CYS A 27 0.84 -6.08 -0.56
C CYS A 27 -0.56 -5.68 -1.04
N VAL A 28 -1.28 -6.63 -1.64
CA VAL A 28 -2.71 -6.47 -1.97
C VAL A 28 -3.42 -7.68 -1.39
N LEU A 29 -4.28 -7.42 -0.42
CA LEU A 29 -5.14 -8.41 0.22
C LEU A 29 -6.51 -8.36 -0.42
N ASN A 30 -7.12 -9.52 -0.62
CA ASN A 30 -8.48 -9.64 -1.12
C ASN A 30 -9.29 -10.45 -0.12
N LYS A 31 -10.50 -9.99 0.19
CA LYS A 31 -11.48 -10.69 1.02
C LYS A 31 -12.75 -10.90 0.22
N VAL A 32 -13.07 -12.16 -0.04
CA VAL A 32 -14.28 -12.56 -0.74
C VAL A 32 -15.20 -13.30 0.22
N ASP A 33 -16.42 -12.79 0.37
CA ASP A 33 -17.52 -13.47 1.02
C ASP A 33 -18.59 -13.77 -0.03
N ILE A 34 -18.67 -15.04 -0.40
CA ILE A 34 -19.58 -15.54 -1.44
C ILE A 34 -21.04 -15.50 -0.95
N GLN A 35 -21.28 -15.64 0.36
CA GLN A 35 -22.64 -15.64 0.91
C GLN A 35 -23.29 -14.26 0.84
N THR A 36 -22.47 -13.20 0.93
CA THR A 36 -22.97 -11.81 0.94
C THR A 36 -22.62 -11.01 -0.32
N ASP A 37 -22.07 -11.67 -1.37
CA ASP A 37 -21.55 -11.05 -2.60
C ASP A 37 -20.61 -9.84 -2.34
N LYS A 38 -19.82 -9.95 -1.27
CA LYS A 38 -18.85 -8.92 -0.90
C LYS A 38 -17.48 -9.35 -1.36
N ASN A 39 -16.88 -8.50 -2.17
CA ASN A 39 -15.53 -8.68 -2.64
C ASN A 39 -14.76 -7.38 -2.42
N SER A 40 -13.92 -7.34 -1.40
CA SER A 40 -13.17 -6.16 -1.01
C SER A 40 -11.67 -6.38 -1.17
N TYR A 41 -10.95 -5.33 -1.54
CA TYR A 41 -9.50 -5.32 -1.54
C TYR A 41 -8.96 -4.34 -0.50
N PHE A 42 -7.75 -4.63 -0.04
CA PHE A 42 -6.95 -3.76 0.79
C PHE A 42 -5.51 -3.77 0.27
N LYS A 43 -5.04 -2.64 -0.25
CA LYS A 43 -3.70 -2.44 -0.77
C LYS A 43 -2.87 -1.66 0.24
N VAL A 44 -1.65 -2.13 0.46
CA VAL A 44 -0.62 -1.45 1.26
C VAL A 44 0.67 -1.35 0.45
N GLN A 45 1.20 -0.14 0.34
CA GLN A 45 2.50 0.13 -0.29
C GLN A 45 3.37 0.96 0.65
N VAL A 46 4.61 0.53 0.85
CA VAL A 46 5.63 1.39 1.45
C VAL A 46 6.31 2.14 0.33
N LEU A 47 6.34 3.47 0.41
CA LEU A 47 6.94 4.34 -0.57
C LEU A 47 8.19 4.98 0.02
N GLU A 48 9.22 5.10 -0.78
CA GLU A 48 10.45 5.83 -0.48
C GLU A 48 10.48 7.07 -1.38
N ALA A 49 10.73 8.23 -0.77
CA ALA A 49 10.88 9.48 -1.52
C ALA A 49 12.18 9.45 -2.33
N ASP A 50 12.13 9.98 -3.56
CA ASP A 50 13.29 9.91 -4.46
C ASP A 50 14.41 10.89 -4.08
N LYS A 51 14.04 11.99 -3.41
CA LYS A 51 14.96 13.11 -3.10
C LYS A 51 15.36 13.18 -1.63
N ASP A 52 14.63 12.52 -0.74
CA ASP A 52 14.81 12.59 0.70
C ASP A 52 14.77 11.17 1.30
N ASN A 53 15.43 10.95 2.44
CA ASN A 53 15.33 9.70 3.20
C ASN A 53 14.00 9.61 3.98
N MET A 54 12.89 9.89 3.30
CA MET A 54 11.54 9.88 3.84
C MET A 54 10.79 8.65 3.35
N TYR A 55 10.07 8.01 4.28
CA TYR A 55 9.21 6.87 3.98
C TYR A 55 7.75 7.23 4.23
N LEU A 56 6.88 6.74 3.34
CA LEU A 56 5.44 6.98 3.38
C LEU A 56 4.73 5.62 3.32
N VAL A 57 3.56 5.52 3.96
CA VAL A 57 2.69 4.35 3.79
C VAL A 57 1.44 4.77 3.06
N PHE A 58 1.20 4.13 1.92
CA PHE A 58 -0.02 4.28 1.16
C PHE A 58 -0.94 3.09 1.43
N LEU A 59 -2.15 3.40 1.88
CA LEU A 59 -3.24 2.46 2.11
C LEU A 59 -4.38 2.78 1.14
N ALA A 60 -4.94 1.77 0.49
CA ALA A 60 -6.12 1.93 -0.35
C ALA A 60 -7.06 0.74 -0.18
N TRP A 61 -8.36 0.98 -0.20
CA TRP A 61 -9.37 -0.05 -0.02
C TRP A 61 -10.63 0.24 -0.82
N GLY A 62 -11.40 -0.80 -1.07
CA GLY A 62 -12.71 -0.69 -1.70
C GLY A 62 -13.23 -2.02 -2.17
N ARG A 63 -14.34 -1.99 -2.91
CA ARG A 63 -14.90 -3.17 -3.58
C ARG A 63 -14.11 -3.47 -4.86
N ILE A 64 -13.91 -4.75 -5.16
CA ILE A 64 -13.23 -5.18 -6.39
C ILE A 64 -14.19 -4.97 -7.58
N GLY A 65 -13.69 -4.33 -8.64
CA GLY A 65 -14.46 -4.04 -9.85
C GLY A 65 -15.19 -2.70 -9.84
N THR A 66 -15.02 -1.89 -8.80
CA THR A 66 -15.49 -0.49 -8.72
C THR A 66 -14.32 0.48 -8.60
N THR A 67 -14.58 1.78 -8.71
CA THR A 67 -13.60 2.84 -8.40
C THR A 67 -13.17 2.76 -6.93
N ILE A 68 -11.92 3.14 -6.63
CA ILE A 68 -11.39 3.16 -5.25
C ILE A 68 -12.35 3.92 -4.31
N GLU A 69 -12.74 3.27 -3.23
CA GLU A 69 -13.71 3.83 -2.27
C GLU A 69 -13.03 4.64 -1.16
N GLY A 70 -11.77 4.33 -0.83
CA GLY A 70 -10.99 5.12 0.10
C GLY A 70 -9.48 4.88 -0.01
N ASN A 71 -8.72 5.92 0.34
CA ASN A 71 -7.27 5.82 0.53
C ASN A 71 -6.83 6.63 1.75
N ASN A 72 -5.67 6.27 2.30
CA ASN A 72 -5.02 7.00 3.37
C ASN A 72 -3.51 7.06 3.12
N ARG A 73 -2.91 8.18 3.48
CA ARG A 73 -1.48 8.44 3.40
C ARG A 73 -0.99 8.77 4.80
N ASP A 74 -0.23 7.86 5.42
CA ASP A 74 0.50 8.19 6.64
C ASP A 74 1.88 8.72 6.23
N SER A 75 2.05 10.03 6.40
CA SER A 75 3.31 10.74 6.17
C SER A 75 3.97 11.03 7.51
N GLY A 76 5.10 10.36 7.79
CA GLY A 76 5.89 10.61 9.01
C GLY A 76 6.40 9.36 9.75
N GLY A 77 6.29 8.18 9.16
CA GLY A 77 6.80 6.93 9.74
C GLY A 77 8.22 6.60 9.29
N THR A 78 8.95 5.85 10.12
CA THR A 78 10.15 5.12 9.65
C THR A 78 9.71 3.88 8.87
N VAL A 79 10.59 3.35 8.01
CA VAL A 79 10.37 2.06 7.34
C VAL A 79 10.00 0.95 8.33
N VAL A 80 10.52 0.99 9.56
CA VAL A 80 10.18 0.03 10.62
C VAL A 80 8.71 0.12 11.02
N LYS A 81 8.17 1.33 11.20
CA LYS A 81 6.75 1.54 11.53
C LYS A 81 5.86 1.03 10.38
N ALA A 82 6.24 1.35 9.14
CA ALA A 82 5.56 0.90 7.93
C ALA A 82 5.53 -0.63 7.80
N VAL A 83 6.69 -1.27 7.97
CA VAL A 83 6.83 -2.74 7.87
C VAL A 83 6.10 -3.44 9.01
N LYS A 84 6.16 -2.91 10.24
CA LYS A 84 5.38 -3.44 11.37
C LYS A 84 3.88 -3.34 11.13
N LEU A 85 3.40 -2.26 10.52
CA LEU A 85 1.99 -2.11 10.18
C LEU A 85 1.54 -3.17 9.17
N ILE A 86 2.36 -3.43 8.14
CA ILE A 86 2.09 -4.51 7.17
C ILE A 86 2.09 -5.88 7.85
N LEU A 87 3.10 -6.18 8.66
CA LEU A 87 3.19 -7.46 9.38
C LEU A 87 1.98 -7.65 10.31
N PHE A 88 1.62 -6.62 11.08
CA PHE A 88 0.46 -6.65 11.96
C PHE A 88 -0.84 -6.93 11.20
N MET A 89 -1.03 -6.35 10.01
CA MET A 89 -2.20 -6.60 9.17
C MET A 89 -2.24 -8.01 8.55
N LEU A 90 -1.10 -8.71 8.47
CA LEU A 90 -1.02 -10.06 7.91
C LEU A 90 -1.20 -11.15 8.97
N ASP A 91 -0.95 -10.82 10.24
CA ASP A 91 -1.03 -11.76 11.37
C ASP A 91 -2.41 -11.77 12.07
N THR A 92 -3.39 -11.02 11.56
CA THR A 92 -4.78 -10.93 12.07
C THR A 92 -5.78 -11.60 11.14
#